data_AF-A0A1H2MB85-F1
#
_entry.id   AF-A0A1H2MB85-F1
#
_cell.length_a   1.000
_cell.length_b   1.000
_cell.length_c   1.000
_cell.angle_alpha   90.00
_cell.angle_beta   90.00
_cell.angle_gamma   90.00
#
_symmetry.space_group_name_H-M   'P 1'
#
loop_
_entity.id
_entity.type
_entity.pdbx_description
1 polymer ?
#
loop_
_entity_poly.entity_id
_entity_poly.type
_entity_poly.pdbx_seq_one_letter_code
_entity_poly.pdbx_strand_id
1 'polypeptide(L)'
;MFDNGQVPSSWEQPGRRVHAPVTPRVRHVWVQHPGGHGPDGPGLVIAWRIERQQSGLATGWSAQVAVVWALDRLSIEWVPAEKLRPVDEPPGPRG
;
A
#
# COMPACT_ATOMS: atom_id res chain seq x y z
N MET A 1 -21.66 18.79 -22.70
CA MET A 1 -22.51 19.26 -21.59
C MET A 1 -23.23 18.03 -21.07
N PHE A 2 -22.72 17.40 -20.01
CA PHE A 2 -23.33 16.22 -19.41
C PHE A 2 -23.99 16.63 -18.10
N ASP A 3 -25.26 16.27 -18.02
CA ASP A 3 -26.24 16.55 -16.98
C ASP A 3 -25.85 15.82 -15.68
N ASN A 4 -25.80 16.57 -14.57
CA ASN A 4 -25.44 16.07 -13.24
C ASN A 4 -26.63 15.33 -12.63
N GLY A 5 -26.85 14.11 -13.13
CA GLY A 5 -27.87 13.18 -12.67
C GLY A 5 -27.94 13.11 -11.15
N GLN A 6 -29.09 13.56 -10.64
CA GLN A 6 -29.53 13.47 -9.25
C GLN A 6 -29.13 12.13 -8.61
N VAL A 7 -28.42 12.24 -7.50
CA VAL A 7 -28.18 11.13 -6.58
C VAL A 7 -29.51 10.83 -5.84
N PRO A 8 -29.97 9.57 -5.76
CA PRO A 8 -31.23 9.22 -5.09
C PRO A 8 -31.25 9.66 -3.62
N SER A 9 -32.38 10.18 -3.15
CA SER A 9 -32.58 10.71 -1.79
C SER A 9 -32.57 9.64 -0.67
N SER A 10 -32.31 8.37 -0.97
CA SER A 10 -32.31 7.27 0.01
C SER A 10 -31.01 7.14 0.83
N TRP A 11 -30.03 8.03 0.64
CA TRP A 11 -28.77 8.03 1.40
C TRP A 11 -28.80 8.91 2.65
N GLU A 12 -29.88 9.65 2.89
CA GLU A 12 -30.06 10.39 4.13
C GLU A 12 -30.50 9.44 5.25
N GLN A 13 -29.52 8.76 5.87
CA GLN A 13 -29.71 8.15 7.19
C GLN A 13 -29.37 9.19 8.27
N PRO A 14 -30.33 9.66 9.08
CA PRO A 14 -30.05 10.53 10.21
C PRO A 14 -29.40 9.69 11.33
N GLY A 15 -28.11 9.93 11.59
CA GLY A 15 -27.43 9.40 12.78
C GLY A 15 -26.06 8.76 12.56
N ARG A 16 -25.59 8.62 11.31
CA ARG A 16 -24.23 8.11 11.08
C ARG A 16 -23.25 9.23 11.40
N ARG A 17 -22.49 9.11 12.50
CA ARG A 17 -21.27 9.88 12.70
C ARG A 17 -20.43 9.67 11.44
N VAL A 18 -20.41 10.66 10.56
CA VAL A 18 -19.56 10.65 9.38
C VAL A 18 -18.15 10.75 9.93
N HIS A 19 -17.50 9.60 10.14
CA HIS A 19 -16.06 9.59 10.26
C HIS A 19 -15.55 10.29 9.00
N ALA A 20 -14.90 11.44 9.18
CA ALA A 20 -14.25 12.15 8.09
C ALA A 20 -13.51 11.11 7.22
N PRO A 21 -13.58 11.20 5.88
CA PRO A 21 -12.85 10.28 5.03
C PRO A 21 -11.41 10.24 5.52
N VAL A 22 -10.98 9.08 6.06
CA VAL A 22 -9.61 8.92 6.49
C VAL A 22 -8.81 8.99 5.20
N THR A 23 -8.07 10.08 5.00
CA THR A 23 -7.17 10.20 3.85
C THR A 23 -6.29 8.96 3.84
N PRO A 24 -6.25 8.19 2.73
CA PRO A 24 -5.44 6.99 2.69
C PRO A 24 -4.00 7.39 2.99
N ARG A 25 -3.46 6.85 4.10
CA ARG A 25 -2.09 7.14 4.51
C ARG A 25 -1.17 6.39 3.55
N VAL A 26 -0.50 7.15 2.70
CA VAL A 26 0.55 6.64 1.82
C VAL A 26 1.75 6.23 2.67
N ARG A 27 2.27 5.02 2.48
CA ARG A 27 3.45 4.52 3.19
C ARG A 27 4.56 4.20 2.19
N HIS A 28 5.65 4.94 2.27
CA HIS A 28 6.89 4.65 1.56
C HIS A 28 7.70 3.61 2.33
N VAL A 29 8.26 2.64 1.61
CA VAL A 29 9.01 1.51 2.18
C VAL A 29 10.25 1.21 1.34
N TRP A 30 11.27 0.66 1.99
CA TRP A 30 12.30 -0.13 1.33
C TRP A 30 11.84 -1.58 1.24
N VAL A 31 11.93 -2.15 0.05
CA VAL A 31 11.56 -3.52 -0.28
C VAL A 31 12.82 -4.35 -0.43
N GLN A 32 12.95 -5.40 0.37
CA GLN A 32 14.12 -6.28 0.26
C GLN A 32 14.16 -6.98 -1.09
N HIS A 33 15.33 -6.97 -1.74
CA HIS A 33 15.50 -7.58 -3.07
C HIS A 33 15.13 -9.08 -3.07
N PRO A 34 14.42 -9.58 -4.10
CA PRO A 34 14.17 -11.00 -4.28
C PRO A 34 15.49 -11.80 -4.30
N GLY A 35 15.63 -12.78 -3.39
CA GLY A 35 16.84 -13.59 -3.28
C GLY A 35 17.95 -13.01 -2.40
N GLY A 36 17.76 -11.83 -1.78
CA GLY A 36 18.70 -11.28 -0.78
C GLY A 36 20.05 -10.81 -1.34
N HIS A 37 20.26 -10.90 -2.64
CA HIS A 37 21.47 -10.46 -3.33
C HIS A 37 21.11 -9.29 -4.25
N GLY A 38 21.19 -8.07 -3.70
CA GLY A 38 20.89 -6.84 -4.44
C GLY A 38 20.55 -5.68 -3.50
N PRO A 39 20.55 -4.44 -4.00
CA PRO A 39 20.08 -3.30 -3.23
C PRO A 39 18.56 -3.40 -2.99
N ASP A 40 18.12 -2.90 -1.85
CA ASP A 40 16.69 -2.79 -1.57
C ASP A 40 16.05 -1.76 -2.52
N GLY A 41 14.83 -2.05 -2.98
CA GLY A 41 14.09 -1.19 -3.91
C GLY A 41 13.17 -0.23 -3.13
N PRO A 42 13.08 1.06 -3.51
CA PRO A 42 12.07 1.94 -2.94
C PRO A 42 10.68 1.52 -3.44
N GLY A 43 9.69 1.61 -2.57
CA GLY A 43 8.33 1.21 -2.89
C GLY A 43 7.24 1.98 -2.16
N LEU A 44 6.01 1.81 -2.65
CA LEU A 44 4.80 2.43 -2.15
C LEU A 44 3.76 1.36 -1.81
N VAL A 45 3.30 1.32 -0.56
CA VAL A 45 2.24 0.40 -0.15
C VAL A 45 0.88 0.88 -0.68
N ILE A 46 0.19 -0.02 -1.39
CA ILE A 46 -1.13 0.20 -2.00
C ILE A 46 -2.23 -0.46 -1.16
N ALA A 47 -2.01 -1.70 -0.70
CA ALA A 47 -2.98 -2.49 0.03
C ALA A 47 -2.31 -3.47 1.01
N TRP A 48 -3.07 -3.96 1.98
CA TRP A 48 -2.64 -5.00 2.93
C TRP A 48 -3.57 -6.21 2.84
N ARG A 49 -3.01 -7.41 3.07
CA ARG A 49 -3.78 -8.64 3.26
C ARG A 49 -3.13 -9.54 4.31
N ILE A 50 -3.96 -10.37 4.94
CA ILE A 50 -3.50 -11.50 5.77
C ILE A 50 -3.36 -12.71 4.85
N GLU A 51 -2.18 -13.30 4.81
CA GLU A 51 -1.93 -14.58 4.16
C GLU A 51 -2.49 -15.72 5.02
N ARG A 52 -3.08 -16.73 4.38
CA ARG A 52 -3.67 -17.88 5.05
C ARG A 52 -3.20 -19.18 4.41
N GLN A 53 -2.98 -20.20 5.23
CA GLN A 53 -2.82 -21.58 4.77
C GLN A 53 -4.14 -22.14 4.23
N GLN A 54 -4.06 -23.29 3.53
CA GLN A 54 -5.24 -24.04 3.10
C GLN A 54 -6.16 -24.43 4.27
N SER A 55 -5.61 -24.59 5.48
CA SER A 55 -6.33 -24.81 6.74
C SER A 55 -7.12 -23.57 7.23
N GLY A 56 -6.92 -22.41 6.60
CA GLY A 56 -7.48 -21.13 7.03
C GLY A 56 -6.67 -20.40 8.11
N LEU A 57 -5.61 -21.03 8.65
CA LEU A 57 -4.74 -20.41 9.65
C LEU A 57 -3.96 -19.24 9.04
N ALA A 58 -3.98 -18.08 9.69
CA ALA A 58 -3.21 -16.91 9.27
C ALA A 58 -1.70 -17.18 9.47
N THR A 59 -0.92 -16.95 8.41
CA THR A 59 0.54 -17.16 8.44
C THR A 59 1.35 -15.88 8.51
N GLY A 60 0.76 -14.74 8.13
CA GLY A 60 1.45 -13.47 8.14
C GLY A 60 0.67 -12.39 7.40
N TRP A 61 1.27 -11.21 7.34
CA TRP A 61 0.77 -10.09 6.54
C TRP A 61 1.60 -9.93 5.27
N SER A 62 0.95 -9.56 4.18
CA SER A 62 1.61 -9.08 2.97
C SER A 62 1.04 -7.72 2.58
N ALA A 63 1.85 -6.90 1.94
CA ALA A 63 1.42 -5.67 1.32
C ALA A 63 1.53 -5.78 -0.21
N GLN A 64 0.58 -5.16 -0.92
CA GLN A 64 0.74 -4.90 -2.34
C GLN A 64 1.56 -3.62 -2.48
N VAL A 65 2.71 -3.71 -3.15
CA VAL A 65 3.68 -2.62 -3.24
C VAL A 65 3.98 -2.32 -4.70
N ALA A 66 3.90 -1.05 -5.09
CA ALA A 66 4.55 -0.57 -6.32
C ALA A 66 6.03 -0.34 -6.00
N VAL A 67 6.93 -1.11 -6.59
CA VAL A 67 8.37 -1.12 -6.29
C VAL A 67 9.17 -0.80 -7.54
N VAL A 68 10.25 -0.02 -7.37
CA VAL A 68 11.20 0.32 -8.44
C VAL A 68 12.46 -0.51 -8.25
N TRP A 69 12.74 -1.41 -9.20
CA TRP A 69 13.94 -2.25 -9.16
C TRP A 69 15.08 -1.68 -10.02
N ALA A 70 14.74 -0.94 -11.06
CA ALA A 70 15.67 -0.23 -11.95
C ALA A 70 15.03 1.09 -12.40
N LEU A 71 15.83 2.02 -12.94
CA LEU A 71 15.39 3.37 -13.31
C LEU A 71 14.17 3.42 -14.24
N ASP A 72 13.96 2.38 -15.04
CA ASP A 72 12.89 2.23 -16.02
C ASP A 72 11.91 1.09 -15.68
N ARG A 73 12.06 0.44 -14.51
CA ARG A 73 11.31 -0.76 -14.16
C ARG A 73 10.59 -0.61 -12.83
N LEU A 74 9.29 -0.36 -12.94
CA LEU A 74 8.31 -0.45 -11.85
C LEU A 74 7.54 -1.77 -11.96
N SER A 75 7.36 -2.45 -10.83
CA SER A 75 6.48 -3.61 -10.71
C SER A 75 5.50 -3.43 -9.56
N ILE A 76 4.39 -4.16 -9.61
CA ILE A 76 3.40 -4.23 -8.51
C ILE A 76 3.40 -5.66 -8.00
N GLU A 77 3.78 -5.84 -6.74
CA GLU A 77 4.05 -7.16 -6.18
C GLU A 77 3.42 -7.30 -4.79
N TRP A 78 3.02 -8.52 -4.43
CA TRP A 78 2.69 -8.87 -3.05
C TRP A 78 3.96 -9.23 -2.31
N VAL A 79 4.31 -8.43 -1.30
CA VAL A 79 5.54 -8.57 -0.53
C VAL A 79 5.19 -8.90 0.92
N PRO A 80 5.78 -9.96 1.50
CA PRO A 80 5.64 -10.26 2.93
C PRO A 80 6.10 -9.09 3.80
N ALA A 81 5.36 -8.80 4.87
CA ALA A 81 5.60 -7.64 5.71
C ALA A 81 7.01 -7.59 6.31
N GLU A 82 7.61 -8.74 6.60
CA GLU A 82 8.97 -8.88 7.13
C GLU A 82 10.07 -8.45 6.15
N LYS A 83 9.74 -8.30 4.85
CA LYS A 83 10.65 -7.80 3.81
C LYS A 83 10.48 -6.30 3.54
N LEU A 84 9.61 -5.63 4.29
CA LEU A 84 9.36 -4.20 4.18
C LEU A 84 10.00 -3.47 5.35
N ARG A 85 10.77 -2.42 5.04
CA ARG A 85 11.28 -1.50 6.06
C ARG A 85 10.70 -0.10 5.80
N PRO A 86 10.29 0.65 6.83
CA PRO A 86 9.91 2.05 6.66
C PRO A 86 11.03 2.87 6.02
N VAL A 87 10.68 3.85 5.20
CA VAL A 87 11.62 4.92 4.84
C VAL A 87 11.63 5.91 6.00
N ASP A 88 12.56 5.72 6.93
CA ASP A 88 12.85 6.71 7.97
C ASP A 88 13.68 7.83 7.32
N GLU A 89 12.97 8.79 6.74
CA GLU A 89 13.50 10.00 6.07
C GLU A 89 14.32 9.72 4.77
N PRO A 90 14.15 10.53 3.70
CA PRO A 90 15.02 10.41 2.53
C PRO A 90 16.47 10.69 2.94
N PRO A 91 17.48 9.98 2.39
CA PRO A 91 18.88 10.33 2.66
C PRO A 91 19.11 11.79 2.25
N GLY A 92 19.48 12.63 3.23
CA GLY A 92 19.86 14.02 2.98
C GLY A 92 21.06 14.10 2.03
N PRO A 93 21.27 15.25 1.37
CA PRO A 93 22.44 15.43 0.51
C PRO A 93 23.71 15.18 1.33
N ARG A 94 24.57 14.27 0.85
CA ARG A 94 25.91 14.08 1.42
C ARG A 94 26.70 15.37 1.17
N GLY A 95 27.05 16.08 2.23
CA GLY A 95 28.00 17.19 2.20
C GLY A 95 29.42 16.72 1.94
#